data_AF-Q5BXZ1-F1
#
_entry.id   AF-Q5BXZ1-F1
#
_cell.length_a   1.000
_cell.length_b   1.000
_cell.length_c   1.000
_cell.angle_alpha   90.00
_cell.angle_beta   90.00
_cell.angle_gamma   90.00
#
_symmetry.space_group_name_H-M   'P 1'
#
loop_
_entity.id
_entity.type
_entity.pdbx_description
1 polymer ?
#
loop_
_entity_poly.entity_id
_entity_poly.type
_entity_poly.pdbx_seq_one_letter_code
_entity_poly.pdbx_strand_id
1 'polypeptide(L)'
;MSLSRNCRVVQVTNVSPSATSDQLRTLFGHVGVLEEVVVYPSDDKEELASKVCYIRYQEPINAEVALHLNNTVFLDRALIVLPLSGDRDAIPDEKYANLVRAPPNTAAGVLPRTADWPLDVISMVVGRPGEQVIHTMEPRLSSLAFPLYPPLPATTDGSRIEEIRRTILVTNLDPKTTGDQVRFEYF
;
A
#
# COMPACT_ATOMS: atom_id res chain seq x y z
N MET A 1 6.61 19.51 -10.23
CA MET A 1 5.36 20.02 -9.65
C MET A 1 4.76 18.93 -8.78
N SER A 2 4.88 19.08 -7.46
CA SER A 2 4.30 18.13 -6.50
C SER A 2 2.78 18.31 -6.53
N LEU A 3 2.05 17.29 -6.99
CA LEU A 3 0.61 17.20 -6.78
C LEU A 3 0.39 16.85 -5.30
N SER A 4 0.55 17.84 -4.40
CA SER A 4 -0.08 17.74 -3.08
C SER A 4 -1.58 17.92 -3.31
N ARG A 5 -2.22 16.81 -3.70
CA ARG A 5 -3.67 16.68 -3.62
C ARG A 5 -3.96 16.56 -2.14
N ASN A 6 -4.74 17.49 -1.58
CA ASN A 6 -5.17 17.51 -0.18
C ASN A 6 -6.09 16.30 0.13
N CYS A 7 -5.53 15.08 0.10
CA CYS A 7 -6.25 13.85 0.39
C CYS A 7 -6.49 13.78 1.89
N ARG A 8 -7.76 13.68 2.28
CA ARG A 8 -8.15 13.55 3.69
C ARG A 8 -8.30 12.11 4.13
N VAL A 9 -8.12 11.17 3.21
CA VAL A 9 -8.38 9.75 3.43
C VAL A 9 -7.08 8.96 3.45
N VAL A 10 -6.88 8.19 4.52
CA VAL A 10 -5.79 7.21 4.63
C VAL A 10 -6.34 5.79 4.56
N GLN A 11 -5.60 4.95 3.86
CA GLN A 11 -5.82 3.51 3.81
C GLN A 11 -4.86 2.83 4.79
N VAL A 12 -5.40 1.98 5.64
CA VAL A 12 -4.67 1.21 6.65
C VAL A 12 -4.87 -0.26 6.37
N THR A 13 -3.81 -0.98 6.04
CA THR A 13 -3.83 -2.43 5.78
C THR A 13 -2.93 -3.19 6.77
N ASN A 14 -2.95 -4.52 6.67
CA ASN A 14 -2.30 -5.43 7.61
C ASN A 14 -2.78 -5.26 9.06
N VAL A 15 -4.02 -4.83 9.24
CA VAL A 15 -4.63 -4.72 10.56
C VAL A 15 -4.91 -6.14 11.09
N SER A 16 -4.66 -6.35 12.39
CA SER A 16 -4.93 -7.63 13.05
C SER A 16 -6.40 -8.04 12.90
N PRO A 17 -6.71 -9.34 12.67
CA PRO A 17 -8.09 -9.83 12.70
C PRO A 17 -8.78 -9.54 14.03
N SER A 18 -8.02 -9.50 15.13
CA SER A 18 -8.54 -9.24 16.48
C SER A 18 -8.71 -7.75 16.80
N ALA A 19 -8.25 -6.84 15.94
CA ALA A 19 -8.42 -5.41 16.14
C ALA A 19 -9.88 -5.00 15.93
N THR A 20 -10.42 -4.19 16.83
CA THR A 20 -11.79 -3.64 16.70
C THR A 20 -11.80 -2.25 16.08
N SER A 21 -12.92 -1.88 15.47
CA SER A 21 -13.11 -0.52 14.92
C SER A 21 -12.94 0.58 15.97
N ASP A 22 -13.37 0.38 17.22
CA ASP A 22 -13.18 1.35 18.32
C ASP A 22 -11.71 1.56 18.69
N GLN A 23 -10.90 0.50 18.71
CA GLN A 23 -9.47 0.62 18.98
C GLN A 23 -8.75 1.39 17.86
N LEU A 24 -9.13 1.15 16.59
CA LEU A 24 -8.60 1.91 15.45
C LEU A 24 -9.02 3.38 15.51
N ARG A 25 -10.31 3.65 15.78
CA ARG A 25 -10.82 5.02 16.00
C ARG A 25 -10.05 5.73 17.11
N THR A 26 -9.75 5.02 18.20
CA THR A 26 -8.96 5.58 19.31
C THR A 26 -7.55 5.90 18.87
N LEU A 27 -6.82 4.97 18.24
CA LEU A 27 -5.44 5.19 17.78
C LEU A 27 -5.34 6.41 16.86
N PHE A 28 -6.14 6.41 15.80
CA PHE A 28 -6.10 7.47 14.79
C PHE A 28 -6.76 8.77 15.26
N GLY A 29 -7.66 8.71 16.25
CA GLY A 29 -8.22 9.88 16.92
C GLY A 29 -7.18 10.71 17.69
N HIS A 30 -6.06 10.10 18.12
CA HIS A 30 -4.94 10.86 18.71
C HIS A 30 -4.19 11.71 17.67
N VAL A 31 -4.31 11.38 16.38
CA VAL A 31 -3.70 12.14 15.29
C VAL A 31 -4.54 13.38 14.97
N GLY A 32 -5.86 13.25 15.00
CA GLY A 32 -6.77 14.36 14.73
C GLY A 32 -8.24 13.96 14.70
N VAL A 33 -9.10 14.94 14.38
CA VAL A 33 -10.56 14.73 14.33
C VAL A 33 -10.95 13.88 13.12
N LEU A 34 -11.60 12.75 13.39
CA LEU A 34 -12.07 11.79 12.39
C LEU A 34 -13.46 12.20 11.90
N GLU A 35 -13.65 12.28 10.58
CA GLU A 35 -14.95 12.49 9.94
C GLU A 35 -15.66 11.14 9.73
N GLU A 36 -14.93 10.15 9.22
CA GLU A 36 -15.48 8.83 8.90
C GLU A 36 -14.42 7.74 9.08
N VAL A 37 -14.83 6.59 9.62
CA VAL A 37 -13.97 5.40 9.77
C VAL A 37 -14.74 4.16 9.35
N VAL A 38 -14.19 3.44 8.38
CA VAL A 38 -14.77 2.21 7.82
C VAL A 38 -13.75 1.09 7.92
N VAL A 39 -14.19 -0.09 8.35
CA VAL A 39 -13.34 -1.28 8.53
C VAL A 39 -13.95 -2.44 7.75
N TYR A 40 -13.11 -3.16 7.02
CA TYR A 40 -13.46 -4.35 6.24
C TYR A 40 -12.53 -5.52 6.59
N PRO A 41 -13.05 -6.74 6.77
CA PRO A 41 -14.47 -7.05 6.93
C PRO A 41 -15.03 -6.40 8.21
N SER A 42 -16.35 -6.19 8.26
CA SER A 42 -17.03 -5.64 9.46
C SER A 42 -16.77 -6.53 10.68
N ASP A 43 -16.76 -5.92 11.88
CA ASP A 43 -16.44 -6.61 13.14
C ASP A 43 -17.38 -7.82 13.43
N ASP A 44 -18.61 -7.83 12.90
CA ASP A 44 -19.56 -8.94 13.03
C ASP A 44 -19.19 -10.20 12.24
N LYS A 45 -18.27 -10.08 11.27
CA LYS A 45 -17.75 -11.21 10.50
C LYS A 45 -16.47 -11.71 11.20
N GLU A 46 -16.58 -12.77 12.00
CA GLU A 46 -15.40 -13.48 12.53
C GLU A 46 -14.61 -14.10 11.37
N GLU A 47 -13.69 -13.32 10.82
CA GLU A 47 -12.80 -13.72 9.75
C GLU A 47 -11.37 -13.77 10.30
N LEU A 48 -10.67 -14.89 10.07
CA LEU A 48 -9.26 -15.04 10.48
C LEU A 48 -8.29 -14.20 9.62
N ALA A 49 -8.83 -13.39 8.69
CA ALA A 49 -8.09 -12.62 7.72
C ALA A 49 -7.73 -11.23 8.25
N SER A 50 -6.68 -10.64 7.68
CA SER A 50 -6.30 -9.26 8.01
C SER A 50 -7.43 -8.29 7.65
N LYS A 51 -7.55 -7.21 8.43
CA LYS A 51 -8.51 -6.15 8.19
C LYS A 51 -7.89 -5.02 7.36
N VAL A 52 -8.75 -4.28 6.68
CA VAL A 52 -8.45 -3.04 5.96
C VAL A 52 -9.34 -1.95 6.55
N CYS A 53 -8.75 -0.82 6.91
CA CYS A 53 -9.46 0.32 7.47
C CYS A 53 -9.22 1.56 6.61
N TYR A 54 -10.28 2.31 6.35
CA TYR A 54 -10.22 3.62 5.73
C TYR A 54 -10.63 4.67 6.74
N ILE A 55 -9.85 5.75 6.80
CA ILE A 55 -10.04 6.81 7.78
C ILE A 55 -10.02 8.13 7.03
N ARG A 56 -11.13 8.87 7.14
CA ARG A 56 -11.25 10.23 6.62
C ARG A 56 -11.14 11.21 7.77
N TYR A 57 -10.18 12.13 7.67
CA TYR A 57 -9.99 13.21 8.62
C TYR A 57 -10.77 14.47 8.20
N GLN A 58 -11.12 15.29 9.18
CA GLN A 58 -11.69 16.61 8.91
C GLN A 58 -10.69 17.52 8.16
N GLU A 59 -9.44 17.49 8.60
CA GLU A 59 -8.34 18.29 8.05
C GLU A 59 -7.32 17.41 7.30
N PRO A 60 -6.86 17.81 6.10
CA PRO A 60 -5.91 17.03 5.29
C PRO A 60 -4.54 16.88 5.98
N ILE A 61 -4.12 17.85 6.79
CA ILE A 61 -2.85 17.78 7.54
C ILE A 61 -2.82 16.56 8.47
N ASN A 62 -3.96 16.18 9.06
CA ASN A 62 -4.03 15.03 9.96
C ASN A 62 -3.86 13.71 9.19
N ALA A 63 -4.31 13.66 7.93
CA ALA A 63 -4.06 12.52 7.06
C ALA A 63 -2.56 12.36 6.75
N GLU A 64 -1.84 13.47 6.51
CA GLU A 64 -0.39 13.44 6.33
C GLU A 64 0.35 13.00 7.60
N VAL A 65 -0.06 13.49 8.78
CA VAL A 65 0.51 13.04 10.05
C VAL A 65 0.25 11.55 10.27
N ALA A 66 -0.95 11.04 9.94
CA ALA A 66 -1.31 9.64 10.09
C ALA A 66 -0.41 8.69 9.29
N LEU A 67 0.18 9.12 8.17
CA LEU A 67 1.15 8.32 7.40
C LEU A 67 2.38 7.93 8.22
N HIS A 68 2.73 8.71 9.25
CA HIS A 68 3.84 8.39 10.15
C HIS A 68 3.55 7.20 11.07
N LEU A 69 2.28 6.77 11.18
CA LEU A 69 1.92 5.53 11.87
C LEU A 69 2.20 4.29 11.03
N ASN A 70 2.67 4.43 9.78
CA ASN A 70 3.15 3.31 8.99
C ASN A 70 4.26 2.54 9.73
N ASN A 71 4.18 1.22 9.72
CA ASN A 71 5.00 0.28 10.49
C ASN A 71 4.86 0.37 12.02
N THR A 72 3.86 1.09 12.54
CA THR A 72 3.56 1.04 13.98
C THR A 72 2.96 -0.30 14.32
N VAL A 73 3.53 -0.99 15.30
CA VAL A 73 2.97 -2.25 15.81
C VAL A 73 1.69 -1.95 16.58
N PHE A 74 0.59 -2.51 16.11
CA PHE A 74 -0.72 -2.42 16.71
C PHE A 74 -1.25 -3.83 16.95
N LEU A 75 -1.45 -4.17 18.24
CA LEU A 75 -1.63 -5.54 18.70
C LEU A 75 -0.45 -6.43 18.24
N ASP A 76 -0.71 -7.43 17.39
CA ASP A 76 0.27 -8.39 16.88
C ASP A 76 0.80 -8.05 15.48
N ARG A 77 0.36 -6.97 14.84
CA ARG A 77 0.73 -6.62 13.46
C ARG A 77 1.26 -5.20 13.32
N ALA A 78 2.22 -5.01 12.41
CA ALA A 78 2.62 -3.67 11.99
C ALA A 78 1.65 -3.13 10.94
N LEU A 79 1.09 -1.95 11.21
CA LEU A 79 0.16 -1.28 10.31
C LEU A 79 0.89 -0.81 9.04
N ILE A 80 0.18 -0.88 7.90
CA ILE A 80 0.64 -0.29 6.65
C ILE A 80 -0.29 0.87 6.35
N VAL A 81 0.22 2.09 6.43
CA VAL A 81 -0.58 3.32 6.32
C VAL A 81 -0.16 4.10 5.09
N LEU A 82 -1.10 4.26 4.16
CA LEU A 82 -0.89 4.94 2.89
C LEU A 82 -1.95 6.02 2.65
N PRO A 83 -1.63 7.06 1.85
CA PRO A 83 -2.68 7.93 1.33
C PRO A 83 -3.55 7.15 0.36
N LEU A 84 -4.85 7.43 0.35
CA LEU A 84 -5.72 6.88 -0.69
C LEU A 84 -5.48 7.66 -2.00
N SER A 85 -4.87 7.02 -2.98
CA SER A 85 -4.64 7.63 -4.29
C SER A 85 -5.85 7.51 -5.20
N GLY A 86 -6.59 8.61 -5.28
CA GLY A 86 -7.70 8.79 -6.20
C GLY A 86 -8.14 10.24 -6.21
N ASP A 87 -8.89 10.63 -7.24
CA ASP A 87 -9.52 11.96 -7.35
C ASP A 87 -10.73 12.12 -6.41
N ARG A 88 -10.90 11.21 -5.45
CA ARG A 88 -12.11 11.08 -4.65
C ARG A 88 -11.72 10.99 -3.19
N ASP A 89 -12.15 11.98 -2.39
CA ASP A 89 -12.26 11.90 -0.93
C ASP A 89 -13.30 10.86 -0.45
N ALA A 90 -13.67 9.90 -1.32
CA ALA A 90 -14.68 8.89 -1.05
C ALA A 90 -14.01 7.59 -0.65
N ILE A 91 -14.51 6.98 0.43
CA ILE A 91 -14.05 5.69 0.91
C ILE A 91 -14.43 4.59 -0.11
N PRO A 92 -13.49 3.72 -0.53
CA PRO A 92 -13.76 2.62 -1.44
C PRO A 92 -14.68 1.55 -0.84
N ASP A 93 -15.26 0.72 -1.71
CA ASP A 93 -16.14 -0.38 -1.31
C ASP A 93 -15.36 -1.63 -0.83
N GLU A 94 -16.09 -2.59 -0.23
CA GLU A 94 -15.53 -3.85 0.29
C GLU A 94 -14.77 -4.64 -0.80
N LYS A 95 -15.17 -4.54 -2.07
CA LYS A 95 -14.47 -5.22 -3.17
C LYS A 95 -13.07 -4.68 -3.36
N TYR A 96 -12.90 -3.36 -3.37
CA TYR A 96 -11.58 -2.74 -3.44
C TYR A 96 -10.76 -3.04 -2.18
N ALA A 97 -11.39 -3.00 -1.00
CA ALA A 97 -10.75 -3.37 0.25
C ALA A 97 -10.16 -4.79 0.22
N ASN A 98 -10.86 -5.74 -0.41
CA ASN A 98 -10.37 -7.12 -0.58
C ASN A 98 -9.17 -7.22 -1.52
N LEU A 99 -9.04 -6.34 -2.53
CA LEU A 99 -7.90 -6.32 -3.45
C LEU A 99 -6.62 -5.81 -2.77
N VAL A 100 -6.74 -4.83 -1.87
CA VAL A 100 -5.60 -4.23 -1.16
C VAL A 100 -5.30 -4.88 0.18
N ARG A 101 -6.04 -5.93 0.54
CA ARG A 101 -5.90 -6.64 1.80
C ARG A 101 -4.53 -7.29 1.90
N ALA A 102 -3.90 -7.17 3.07
CA ALA A 102 -2.62 -7.82 3.31
C ALA A 102 -2.78 -9.35 3.40
N PRO A 103 -1.92 -10.14 2.75
CA PRO A 103 -1.95 -11.59 2.87
C PRO A 103 -1.79 -12.10 4.31
N PRO A 104 -2.23 -13.33 4.61
CA PRO A 104 -1.93 -13.96 5.90
C PRO A 104 -0.40 -14.13 6.10
N ASN A 105 0.05 -14.02 7.35
CA ASN A 105 1.47 -14.06 7.72
C ASN A 105 2.35 -12.96 7.08
N THR A 106 1.77 -11.79 6.81
CA THR A 106 2.54 -10.59 6.46
C THR A 106 3.35 -10.16 7.68
N ALA A 107 4.67 -10.33 7.62
CA ALA A 107 5.57 -9.95 8.71
C ALA A 107 5.96 -8.47 8.59
N ALA A 108 6.19 -7.84 9.74
CA ALA A 108 6.83 -6.52 9.83
C ALA A 108 8.32 -6.64 9.48
N GLY A 109 8.61 -6.91 8.22
CA GLY A 109 9.95 -6.87 7.65
C GLY A 109 10.13 -5.55 6.94
N VAL A 110 10.88 -4.64 7.55
CA VAL A 110 11.31 -3.39 6.92
C VAL A 110 12.00 -3.71 5.60
N LEU A 111 11.38 -3.40 4.48
CA LEU A 111 12.13 -2.88 3.35
C LEU A 111 12.16 -1.36 3.57
N PRO A 112 13.32 -0.77 3.85
CA PRO A 112 13.40 0.65 4.08
C PRO A 112 12.81 1.38 2.87
N ARG A 113 12.01 2.42 3.12
CA ARG A 113 11.56 3.35 2.08
C ARG A 113 12.80 4.01 1.49
N THR A 114 13.42 3.41 0.48
CA THR A 114 14.62 3.96 -0.17
C THR A 114 14.29 4.72 -1.45
N ALA A 115 13.04 5.15 -1.64
CA ALA A 115 12.65 5.69 -2.93
C ALA A 115 11.50 6.69 -2.93
N ASP A 116 11.77 7.81 -3.60
CA ASP A 116 10.87 8.79 -4.21
C ASP A 116 9.92 8.19 -5.28
N TRP A 117 9.33 7.01 -5.03
CA TRP A 117 8.29 6.41 -5.89
C TRP A 117 6.90 6.73 -5.31
N PRO A 118 5.83 6.85 -6.13
CA PRO A 118 4.48 7.10 -5.63
C PRO A 118 4.12 6.22 -4.45
N LEU A 119 3.49 6.86 -3.45
CA LEU A 119 3.14 6.28 -2.15
C LEU A 119 2.31 5.00 -2.23
N ASP A 120 1.77 4.67 -3.40
CA ASP A 120 0.86 3.55 -3.63
C ASP A 120 1.55 2.20 -3.80
N VAL A 121 2.86 2.16 -4.04
CA VAL A 121 3.56 0.89 -4.30
C VAL A 121 4.21 0.36 -3.04
N ILE A 122 3.74 -0.79 -2.57
CA ILE A 122 4.13 -1.40 -1.30
C ILE A 122 4.83 -2.72 -1.56
N SER A 123 6.01 -2.92 -0.98
CA SER A 123 6.67 -4.22 -0.91
C SER A 123 6.58 -4.76 0.51
N MET A 124 6.07 -5.99 0.66
CA MET A 124 5.86 -6.64 1.94
C MET A 124 6.48 -8.03 1.93
N VAL A 125 7.08 -8.45 3.04
CA VAL A 125 7.51 -9.84 3.22
C VAL A 125 6.31 -10.68 3.67
N VAL A 126 5.97 -11.68 2.87
CA VAL A 126 4.84 -12.58 3.07
C VAL A 126 5.35 -14.01 3.10
N GLY A 127 4.84 -14.81 4.03
CA GLY A 127 5.08 -16.24 4.05
C GLY A 127 5.48 -16.76 5.43
N ARG A 128 5.67 -18.08 5.52
CA ARG A 128 6.13 -18.73 6.74
C ARG A 128 7.65 -18.65 6.84
N PRO A 129 8.24 -18.70 8.05
CA PRO A 129 9.69 -18.81 8.20
C PRO A 129 10.23 -19.97 7.35
N GLY A 130 11.17 -19.69 6.44
CA GLY A 130 11.72 -20.65 5.48
C GLY A 130 11.16 -20.57 4.04
N GLU A 131 9.96 -20.01 3.86
CA GLU A 131 9.28 -19.83 2.55
C GLU A 131 8.88 -18.37 2.30
N GLN A 132 9.57 -17.43 2.94
CA GLN A 132 9.25 -16.01 2.83
C GLN A 132 9.60 -15.49 1.44
N VAL A 133 8.67 -14.71 0.87
CA VAL A 133 8.85 -13.98 -0.39
C VAL A 133 8.44 -12.52 -0.19
N ILE A 134 9.02 -11.63 -0.98
CA ILE A 134 8.60 -10.24 -1.08
C ILE A 134 7.51 -10.15 -2.14
N HIS A 135 6.33 -9.70 -1.73
CA HIS A 135 5.23 -9.37 -2.62
C HIS A 135 5.17 -7.85 -2.79
N THR A 136 5.10 -7.39 -4.04
CA THR A 136 4.93 -5.96 -4.35
C THR A 136 3.54 -5.70 -4.91
N MET A 137 2.85 -4.71 -4.37
CA MET A 137 1.49 -4.36 -4.73
C MET A 137 1.39 -2.89 -5.10
N GLU A 138 0.82 -2.59 -6.27
CA GLU A 138 0.36 -1.26 -6.65
C GLU A 138 -1.16 -1.28 -6.87
N PRO A 139 -1.97 -0.76 -5.93
CA PRO A 139 -3.42 -0.83 -5.99
C PRO A 139 -4.04 -0.26 -7.28
N ARG A 140 -3.43 0.78 -7.86
CA ARG A 140 -3.92 1.41 -9.10
C ARG A 140 -3.73 0.49 -10.30
N LEU A 141 -2.55 -0.11 -10.46
CA LEU A 141 -2.30 -1.08 -11.54
C LEU A 141 -3.17 -2.33 -11.36
N SER A 142 -3.32 -2.83 -10.13
CA SER A 142 -4.21 -3.95 -9.84
C SER A 142 -5.67 -3.66 -10.23
N SER A 143 -6.17 -2.43 -9.98
CA SER A 143 -7.53 -2.04 -10.36
C SER A 143 -7.76 -1.92 -11.87
N LEU A 144 -6.69 -1.63 -12.62
CA LEU A 144 -6.70 -1.52 -14.08
C LEU A 144 -6.43 -2.86 -14.78
N ALA A 145 -6.47 -3.98 -14.04
CA ALA A 145 -6.21 -5.33 -14.51
C ALA A 145 -4.81 -5.52 -15.15
N PHE A 146 -3.83 -4.70 -14.74
CA PHE A 146 -2.43 -4.95 -15.07
C PHE A 146 -1.91 -6.17 -14.31
N PRO A 147 -0.88 -6.86 -14.84
CA PRO A 147 -0.27 -7.99 -14.15
C PRO A 147 0.31 -7.56 -12.79
N LEU A 148 0.17 -8.43 -11.79
CA LEU A 148 0.81 -8.26 -10.50
C LEU A 148 2.33 -8.35 -10.63
N TYR A 149 3.04 -7.63 -9.76
CA TYR A 149 4.49 -7.78 -9.68
C TYR A 149 4.86 -9.22 -9.30
N PRO A 150 5.88 -9.80 -9.93
CA PRO A 150 6.33 -11.14 -9.60
C PRO A 150 6.86 -11.18 -8.15
N PRO A 151 6.65 -12.30 -7.42
CA PRO A 151 7.20 -12.46 -6.07
C PRO A 151 8.73 -12.55 -6.14
N LEU A 152 9.39 -11.82 -5.24
CA LEU A 152 10.85 -11.80 -5.13
C LEU A 152 11.30 -12.63 -3.91
N PRO A 153 12.52 -13.20 -3.90
CA PRO A 153 13.06 -13.86 -2.71
C PRO A 153 13.10 -12.90 -1.50
N ALA A 154 12.81 -13.37 -0.27
CA ALA A 154 12.88 -12.51 0.92
C ALA A 154 14.29 -11.98 1.24
N THR A 155 15.33 -12.52 0.61
CA THR A 155 16.71 -12.03 0.73
C THR A 155 17.03 -10.88 -0.22
N THR A 156 16.11 -10.50 -1.12
CA THR A 156 16.34 -9.38 -2.05
C THR A 156 16.43 -8.06 -1.28
N ASP A 157 17.51 -7.32 -1.51
CA ASP A 157 17.74 -6.03 -0.89
C ASP A 157 16.81 -4.94 -1.43
N GLY A 158 16.51 -3.93 -0.61
CA GLY A 158 15.61 -2.84 -0.97
C GLY A 158 16.01 -2.08 -2.23
N SER A 159 17.30 -1.84 -2.43
CA SER A 159 17.82 -1.13 -3.61
C SER A 159 17.56 -1.91 -4.90
N ARG A 160 17.74 -3.22 -4.88
CA ARG A 160 17.47 -4.10 -6.02
C ARG A 160 15.98 -4.19 -6.35
N ILE A 161 15.11 -4.20 -5.34
CA ILE A 161 13.65 -4.15 -5.54
C ILE A 161 13.26 -2.84 -6.24
N GLU A 162 13.83 -1.74 -5.79
CA GLU A 162 13.64 -0.42 -6.35
C GLU A 162 14.20 -0.30 -7.78
N GLU A 163 15.32 -0.95 -8.09
CA GLU A 163 15.85 -1.08 -9.46
C GLU A 163 14.87 -1.85 -10.36
N ILE A 164 14.36 -3.00 -9.89
CA ILE A 164 13.35 -3.79 -10.61
C ILE A 164 12.10 -2.96 -10.89
N ARG A 165 11.63 -2.18 -9.91
CA ARG A 165 10.42 -1.34 -10.03
C ARG A 165 10.56 -0.20 -11.04
N ARG A 166 11.76 0.33 -11.23
CA ARG A 166 12.05 1.39 -12.23
C ARG A 166 12.40 0.84 -13.60
N THR A 167 12.56 -0.47 -13.73
CA THR A 167 12.96 -1.09 -14.99
C THR A 167 11.75 -1.25 -15.89
N ILE A 168 11.83 -0.70 -17.10
CA ILE A 168 10.82 -0.85 -18.14
C ILE A 168 11.45 -1.68 -19.27
N LEU A 169 10.80 -2.77 -19.63
CA LEU A 169 11.23 -3.63 -20.73
C LEU A 169 10.53 -3.19 -22.02
N VAL A 170 11.31 -2.70 -22.98
CA VAL A 170 10.82 -2.38 -24.33
C VAL A 170 11.27 -3.48 -25.28
N THR A 171 10.31 -4.19 -25.88
CA THR A 171 10.56 -5.26 -26.86
C THR A 171 9.92 -4.92 -28.21
N ASN A 172 10.20 -5.73 -29.23
CA ASN A 172 9.65 -5.56 -30.58
C ASN A 172 10.03 -4.22 -31.25
N LEU A 173 11.23 -3.73 -30.96
CA LEU A 173 11.81 -2.58 -31.65
C LEU A 173 12.35 -3.01 -33.02
N ASP A 174 12.28 -2.10 -33.99
CA ASP A 174 12.96 -2.32 -35.27
C ASP A 174 14.48 -2.40 -35.01
N PRO A 175 15.21 -3.33 -35.63
CA PRO A 175 16.66 -3.45 -35.46
C PRO A 175 17.44 -2.17 -35.79
N LYS A 176 16.84 -1.23 -36.52
CA LYS A 176 17.43 0.07 -36.88
C LYS A 176 17.14 1.19 -35.88
N THR A 177 16.23 0.97 -34.92
CA THR A 177 15.89 1.98 -33.91
C THR A 177 17.06 2.19 -32.96
N THR A 178 17.48 3.45 -32.78
CA THR A 178 18.57 3.82 -31.88
C THR A 178 18.07 4.08 -30.46
N GLY A 179 18.96 3.96 -29.46
CA GLY A 179 18.61 4.22 -28.06
C GLY A 179 18.03 5.63 -27.82
N ASP A 180 18.55 6.64 -28.52
CA ASP A 180 18.01 8.00 -28.46
C ASP A 180 16.59 8.09 -29.02
N GLN A 181 16.29 7.40 -30.13
CA GLN A 181 14.93 7.38 -30.70
C GLN A 181 13.92 6.75 -29.73
N VAL A 182 14.27 5.61 -29.12
CA VAL A 182 13.41 4.98 -28.10
C VAL A 182 13.16 5.94 -26.94
N ARG A 183 14.19 6.66 -26.51
CA ARG A 183 14.06 7.63 -25.44
C ARG A 183 13.13 8.77 -25.83
N PHE A 184 13.32 9.41 -26.99
CA PHE A 184 12.49 10.54 -27.40
C PHE A 184 11.03 10.19 -27.71
N GLU A 185 10.76 8.97 -28.15
CA GLU A 185 9.42 8.56 -28.60
C GLU A 185 8.55 8.00 -27.47
N TYR A 186 9.17 7.41 -26.43
CA TYR A 186 8.44 6.69 -25.37
C TYR A 186 8.66 7.21 -23.94
N PHE A 187 9.63 8.12 -23.70
CA PHE A 187 10.00 8.60 -22.36
C PHE A 187 10.23 10.13 -22.30
#